data_AF-A0A6V7IV16-F1
#
_entry.id   AF-A0A6V7IV16-F1
#
_cell.length_a   1.000
_cell.length_b   1.000
_cell.length_c   1.000
_cell.angle_alpha   90.00
_cell.angle_beta   90.00
_cell.angle_gamma   90.00
#
_symmetry.space_group_name_H-M   'P 1'
#
loop_
_entity.id
_entity.type
_entity.pdbx_description
1 polymer ?
#
loop_
_entity_poly.entity_id
_entity_poly.type
_entity_poly.pdbx_seq_one_letter_code
_entity_poly.pdbx_strand_id
1 'polypeptide(L)' 'TSLFAVAAHEFGHSLGLAHSSVKGALMYPWYQGISQNYELPEDDRNGIQQMY' A
#
# COMPACT_ATOMS: atom_id res chain seq x y z
N THR A 1 8.79 11.89 4.57
CA THR A 1 8.66 10.49 4.97
C THR A 1 7.66 10.36 6.09
N SER A 2 6.76 9.39 6.02
CA SER A 2 5.78 9.07 7.07
C SER A 2 6.00 7.62 7.54
N LEU A 3 6.26 7.42 8.84
CA LEU A 3 6.44 6.07 9.41
C LEU A 3 5.20 5.20 9.18
N PHE A 4 4.01 5.79 9.30
CA PHE A 4 2.76 5.09 9.06
C PHE A 4 2.68 4.49 7.64
N ALA A 5 2.97 5.29 6.61
CA ALA A 5 2.88 4.83 5.23
C ALA A 5 3.94 3.77 4.90
N VAL A 6 5.18 3.96 5.39
CA VAL A 6 6.24 2.96 5.19
C VAL A 6 5.90 1.66 5.91
N ALA A 7 5.47 1.72 7.18
CA ALA A 7 5.09 0.52 7.92
C ALA A 7 3.90 -0.20 7.28
N ALA A 8 2.88 0.53 6.80
CA ALA A 8 1.75 -0.07 6.11
C ALA A 8 2.17 -0.78 4.81
N HIS A 9 3.11 -0.22 4.04
CA HIS A 9 3.70 -0.84 2.85
C HIS A 9 4.44 -2.14 3.20
N GLU A 10 5.31 -2.13 4.21
CA GLU A 10 6.06 -3.32 4.63
C GLU A 10 5.17 -4.40 5.25
N PHE A 11 4.08 -4.01 5.90
CA PHE A 11 3.05 -4.96 6.34
C PHE A 11 2.33 -5.59 5.15
N GLY A 12 2.08 -4.84 4.07
CA GLY A 12 1.60 -5.40 2.82
C GLY A 12 2.51 -6.52 2.31
N HIS A 13 3.83 -6.30 2.27
CA HIS A 13 4.81 -7.35 1.93
C HIS A 13 4.77 -8.54 2.90
N SER A 14 4.67 -8.27 4.21
CA SER A 14 4.58 -9.31 5.24
C SER A 14 3.32 -10.17 5.10
N LEU A 15 2.25 -9.61 4.53
CA LEU A 15 0.99 -10.28 4.22
C LEU A 15 0.97 -10.92 2.82
N GLY A 16 2.04 -10.80 2.03
CA GLY A 16 2.18 -11.44 0.71
C GLY A 16 1.91 -10.54 -0.50
N LEU A 17 1.59 -9.26 -0.31
CA LEU A 17 1.45 -8.31 -1.43
C LEU A 17 2.80 -8.02 -2.09
N ALA A 18 2.84 -8.08 -3.42
CA ALA A 18 3.95 -7.59 -4.22
C ALA A 18 3.78 -6.09 -4.54
N HIS A 19 4.84 -5.48 -5.08
CA HIS A 19 4.73 -4.10 -5.57
C HIS A 19 3.65 -3.96 -6.64
N SER A 20 2.90 -2.87 -6.55
CA SER A 20 1.93 -2.47 -7.58
C SER A 20 2.59 -1.58 -8.64
N SER A 21 2.08 -1.68 -9.87
CA SER A 21 2.41 -0.75 -10.96
C SER A 21 1.47 0.47 -10.99
N VAL A 22 0.42 0.48 -10.18
CA VAL A 22 -0.58 1.54 -10.11
C VAL A 22 -0.02 2.71 -9.30
N LYS A 23 0.14 3.87 -9.95
CA LYS A 23 0.48 5.11 -9.22
C LYS A 23 -0.67 5.46 -8.28
N GLY A 24 -0.35 5.70 -7.01
CA GLY A 24 -1.30 5.98 -5.94
C GLY A 24 -1.56 4.78 -5.03
N ALA A 25 -1.17 3.57 -5.44
CA ALA A 25 -1.25 2.39 -4.57
C ALA A 25 -0.26 2.50 -3.41
N LEU A 26 -0.64 1.98 -2.25
CA LEU A 26 0.23 1.81 -1.09
C LEU A 26 1.44 0.96 -1.47
N MET A 27 1.22 -0.11 -2.22
CA MET A 27 2.27 -1.03 -2.67
C MET A 27 3.07 -0.51 -3.88
N TYR A 28 2.90 0.75 -4.30
CA TYR A 28 3.78 1.33 -5.32
C TYR A 28 5.22 1.44 -4.79
N PRO A 29 6.26 1.05 -5.57
CA PRO A 29 7.64 0.88 -5.06
C PRO A 29 8.33 2.18 -4.62
N TRP A 30 7.76 3.33 -4.94
CA TRP A 30 8.33 4.64 -4.58
C TRP A 30 7.39 5.39 -3.65
N TYR A 31 7.91 5.96 -2.57
CA TYR A 31 7.11 6.77 -1.65
C TYR A 31 6.48 7.98 -2.36
N GLN A 32 5.16 8.08 -2.33
CA GLN A 32 4.40 9.14 -3.02
C GLN A 32 3.81 10.20 -2.09
N GLY A 33 4.03 10.09 -0.78
CA GLY A 33 3.31 10.88 0.21
C GLY A 33 1.97 10.26 0.59
N ILE A 34 1.37 10.76 1.67
CA ILE A 34 0.11 10.29 2.24
C ILE A 34 -0.70 11.52 2.62
N SER A 35 -2.02 11.49 2.33
CA SER A 35 -2.96 12.52 2.78
C SER A 35 -3.27 12.37 4.28
N GLN A 36 -3.73 13.46 4.90
CA GLN A 36 -4.13 13.44 6.31
C GLN A 36 -5.35 12.55 6.59
N ASN A 37 -6.18 12.32 5.56
CA ASN A 37 -7.35 11.43 5.58
C ASN A 37 -7.06 10.22 4.70
N TYR A 38 -6.04 9.46 5.06
CA TYR A 38 -5.60 8.32 4.28
C TYR A 38 -6.62 7.18 4.32
N GLU A 39 -7.00 6.70 3.15
CA GLU A 39 -7.76 5.48 2.94
C GLU A 39 -6.94 4.51 2.10
N LEU A 40 -7.09 3.21 2.34
CA LEU A 40 -6.37 2.20 1.59
C LEU A 40 -6.82 2.24 0.11
N PRO A 41 -5.90 2.40 -0.86
CA PRO A 41 -6.27 2.45 -2.26
C PRO A 41 -6.92 1.15 -2.73
N GLU A 42 -7.80 1.28 -3.73
CA GLU A 42 -8.63 0.18 -4.21
C GLU A 42 -7.80 -0.99 -4.79
N ASP A 43 -6.65 -0.69 -5.39
CA ASP A 43 -5.70 -1.69 -5.89
C ASP A 43 -5.17 -2.58 -4.75
N ASP A 44 -4.77 -1.97 -3.63
CA ASP A 44 -4.25 -2.69 -2.46
C ASP A 44 -5.37 -3.46 -1.73
N ARG A 45 -6.58 -2.88 -1.66
CA ARG A 45 -7.78 -3.55 -1.11
C ARG A 45 -8.12 -4.82 -1.89
N ASN A 46 -8.17 -4.72 -3.21
CA ASN A 46 -8.46 -5.86 -4.07
C ASN A 46 -7.33 -6.90 -4.00
N GLY A 47 -6.08 -6.47 -3.96
CA GLY A 47 -4.93 -7.35 -3.82
C GLY A 47 -5.00 -8.23 -2.57
N ILE A 48 -5.27 -7.63 -1.41
CA ILE A 48 -5.31 -8.41 -0.16
C ILE A 48 -6.56 -9.30 -0.06
N GLN A 49 -7.71 -8.84 -0.55
CA GLN A 49 -8.97 -9.62 -0.57
C GLN A 49 -8.94 -10.80 -1.55
N GLN A 50 -8.04 -10.80 -2.53
CA GLN A 50 -7.83 -11.97 -3.38
C GLN A 50 -7.02 -13.07 -2.68
N MET A 51 -6.26 -12.72 -1.63
CA MET A 51 -5.46 -13.68 -0.86
C MET A 51 -6.21 -14.25 0.36
N TYR A 52 -7.15 -13.49 0.93
CA TYR A 52 -7.87 -13.80 2.18
C TYR A 52 -9.31 -13.31 2.15
#